data_AF-A0A7S0CTB9-F1
#
_entry.id   AF-A0A7S0CTB9-F1
#
_cell.length_a   1.000
_cell.length_b   1.000
_cell.length_c   1.000
_cell.angle_alpha   90.00
_cell.angle_beta   90.00
_cell.angle_gamma   90.00
#
_symmetry.space_group_name_H-M   'P 1'
#
loop_
_entity.id
_entity.type
_entity.pdbx_description
1 polymer ?
#
loop_
_entity_poly.entity_id
_entity_poly.type
_entity_poly.pdbx_seq_one_letter_code
_entity_poly.pdbx_strand_id
1 'polypeptide(L)'
;HLDEHKVYKIDTIGDAYVVVGGLNQGGNNEHPDRILNFAFDMLREINTLISTKNHRILGKEELEDVTIGMRIGVHTGSGIGGVIGKKKPRFFIWGIDSMIAEGMESSGGLNVVHVSEATKRRLNKSTEYKLKACEGEGKE
;
A
#
# COMPACT_ATOMS: atom_id res chain seq x y z
N HIS A 1 -0.41 5.44 12.27
CA HIS A 1 -0.43 5.45 10.80
C HIS A 1 -1.81 5.69 10.14
N LEU A 2 -2.87 4.88 10.35
CA LEU A 2 -4.14 5.06 9.60
C LEU A 2 -4.80 6.44 9.78
N ASP A 3 -5.07 6.83 11.03
CA ASP A 3 -5.73 8.10 11.34
C ASP A 3 -4.86 9.32 11.02
N GLU A 4 -3.55 9.20 11.24
CA GLU A 4 -2.54 10.22 10.90
C GLU A 4 -2.57 10.58 9.41
N HIS A 5 -2.65 9.56 8.55
CA HIS A 5 -2.70 9.75 7.10
C HIS A 5 -4.12 9.90 6.55
N LYS A 6 -5.16 9.82 7.40
CA LYS A 6 -6.58 9.87 6.99
C LYS A 6 -6.90 8.85 5.89
N VAL A 7 -6.39 7.63 6.05
CA VAL A 7 -6.61 6.47 5.17
C VAL A 7 -7.44 5.41 5.89
N TYR A 8 -8.24 4.65 5.15
CA TYR A 8 -9.18 3.68 5.71
C TYR A 8 -8.77 2.27 5.35
N LYS A 9 -8.69 1.39 6.35
CA LYS A 9 -8.56 -0.05 6.13
C LYS A 9 -9.86 -0.61 5.56
N ILE A 10 -9.77 -1.34 4.45
CA ILE A 10 -10.90 -2.04 3.84
C ILE A 10 -10.96 -3.49 4.31
N ASP A 11 -9.88 -4.25 4.08
CA ASP A 11 -9.86 -5.67 4.40
C ASP A 11 -8.43 -6.19 4.63
N THR A 12 -8.34 -7.46 4.97
CA THR A 12 -7.09 -8.23 5.02
C THR A 12 -7.31 -9.55 4.30
N ILE A 13 -6.53 -9.80 3.25
CA ILE A 13 -6.65 -10.99 2.39
C ILE A 13 -5.36 -11.77 2.51
N GLY A 14 -5.35 -12.82 3.33
CA GLY A 14 -4.12 -13.53 3.66
C GLY A 14 -3.15 -12.62 4.40
N ASP A 15 -1.97 -12.41 3.83
CA ASP A 15 -0.94 -11.48 4.28
C ASP A 15 -1.08 -10.06 3.70
N ALA A 16 -1.99 -9.85 2.75
CA ALA A 16 -2.21 -8.55 2.13
C ALA A 16 -3.10 -7.63 2.99
N TYR A 17 -2.66 -6.38 3.16
CA TYR A 17 -3.37 -5.34 3.89
C TYR A 17 -3.91 -4.28 2.92
N VAL A 18 -5.24 -4.20 2.79
CA VAL A 18 -5.88 -3.33 1.79
C VAL A 18 -6.38 -2.05 2.45
N VAL A 19 -5.89 -0.91 1.94
CA VAL A 19 -6.27 0.43 2.40
C VAL A 19 -6.77 1.28 1.24
N VAL A 20 -7.58 2.28 1.56
CA VAL A 20 -8.07 3.25 0.59
C VAL A 20 -8.01 4.67 1.16
N GLY A 21 -7.75 5.63 0.27
CA GLY A 21 -7.78 7.05 0.56
C GLY A 21 -8.94 7.73 -0.18
N GLY A 22 -9.37 8.90 0.29
CA GLY A 22 -10.35 9.73 -0.41
C GLY A 22 -11.82 9.37 -0.15
N LEU A 23 -12.11 8.34 0.65
CA LEU A 23 -13.46 8.12 1.18
C LEU A 23 -13.84 9.30 2.08
N ASN A 24 -14.91 10.02 1.72
CA ASN A 24 -15.45 11.15 2.47
C ASN A 24 -14.62 12.45 2.43
N GLN A 25 -13.79 12.65 1.41
CA GLN A 25 -13.03 13.90 1.23
C GLN A 25 -13.53 14.60 -0.03
N GLY A 26 -14.36 15.63 0.14
CA GLY A 26 -15.07 16.33 -0.93
C GLY A 26 -14.18 16.99 -1.98
N GLY A 27 -13.62 16.19 -2.90
CA GLY A 27 -12.87 16.66 -4.08
C GLY A 27 -11.41 17.05 -3.83
N ASN A 28 -10.87 16.91 -2.62
CA ASN A 28 -9.46 17.24 -2.36
C ASN A 28 -8.54 16.17 -2.96
N ASN A 29 -7.74 16.55 -3.96
CA ASN A 29 -6.80 15.69 -4.69
C ASN A 29 -5.55 15.26 -3.88
N GLU A 30 -5.53 15.43 -2.56
CA GLU A 30 -4.37 15.10 -1.71
C GLU A 30 -4.33 13.64 -1.26
N HIS A 31 -5.40 12.87 -1.49
CA HIS A 31 -5.46 11.47 -1.08
C HIS A 31 -4.35 10.58 -1.68
N PRO A 32 -3.80 10.81 -2.90
CA PRO A 32 -2.66 10.04 -3.39
C PRO A 32 -1.40 10.24 -2.53
N ASP A 33 -1.09 11.50 -2.17
CA ASP A 33 0.10 11.82 -1.37
C ASP A 33 -0.01 11.17 0.03
N ARG A 34 -1.20 11.20 0.63
CA ARG A 34 -1.47 10.57 1.93
C ARG A 34 -1.29 9.05 1.91
N ILE A 35 -1.76 8.40 0.83
CA ILE A 35 -1.57 6.96 0.65
C ILE A 35 -0.09 6.62 0.45
N LEU A 36 0.66 7.44 -0.30
CA LEU A 36 2.10 7.24 -0.45
C LEU A 36 2.85 7.43 0.87
N ASN A 37 2.51 8.45 1.64
CA ASN A 37 3.14 8.68 2.95
C ASN A 37 2.86 7.51 3.91
N PHE A 38 1.62 7.01 3.93
CA PHE A 38 1.27 5.79 4.66
C PHE A 38 2.11 4.58 4.19
N ALA A 39 2.26 4.39 2.87
CA ALA A 39 3.07 3.31 2.32
C ALA A 39 4.55 3.40 2.75
N PHE A 40 5.14 4.59 2.73
CA PHE A 40 6.52 4.79 3.18
C PHE A 40 6.69 4.52 4.68
N ASP A 41 5.73 4.91 5.51
CA ASP A 41 5.79 4.62 6.94
C ASP A 41 5.66 3.12 7.22
N MET A 42 4.82 2.40 6.47
CA MET A 42 4.73 0.94 6.55
C MET A 42 6.07 0.26 6.20
N LEU A 43 6.76 0.73 5.15
CA LEU A 43 8.09 0.22 4.81
C LEU A 43 9.13 0.53 5.89
N ARG A 44 9.10 1.73 6.47
CA ARG A 44 9.99 2.12 7.59
C ARG A 44 9.77 1.24 8.81
N GLU A 45 8.52 0.94 9.14
CA GLU A 45 8.17 0.10 10.28
C GLU A 45 8.70 -1.32 10.08
N ILE A 46 8.50 -1.89 8.89
CA ILE A 46 9.05 -3.23 8.56
C ILE A 46 10.57 -3.25 8.65
N ASN A 47 11.25 -2.25 8.11
CA ASN A 47 12.71 -2.16 8.21
C ASN A 47 13.17 -2.06 9.66
N THR A 48 12.48 -1.28 10.48
CA THR A 48 12.77 -1.15 11.92
C THR A 48 12.57 -2.48 12.65
N LEU A 49 11.51 -3.22 12.33
CA LEU A 49 11.24 -4.54 12.89
C LEU A 49 12.33 -5.55 12.53
N ILE A 50 12.81 -5.55 11.29
CA ILE A 50 13.92 -6.40 10.85
C ILE A 50 15.20 -6.05 11.62
N SER A 51 15.57 -4.76 11.66
CA SER A 51 16.76 -4.31 12.39
C SER A 51 16.69 -4.63 13.89
N THR A 52 15.53 -4.47 14.52
CA THR A 52 15.34 -4.72 15.96
C THR A 52 15.34 -6.21 16.29
N LYS A 53 14.75 -7.06 15.44
CA LYS A 53 14.78 -8.51 15.64
C LYS A 53 16.19 -9.06 15.53
N ASN A 54 17.00 -8.55 14.60
CA ASN A 54 18.41 -8.90 14.50
C ASN A 54 19.20 -8.53 15.78
N HIS A 55 18.76 -7.51 16.53
CA HIS A 55 19.39 -7.10 17.80
C HIS A 55 18.88 -7.84 19.05
N ARG A 56 17.64 -8.36 19.07
CA ARG A 56 17.06 -9.01 20.26
C ARG A 56 17.38 -10.51 20.38
N ILE A 57 18.10 -11.07 19.41
CA ILE A 57 18.47 -12.50 19.32
C ILE A 57 19.97 -12.69 19.62
N LEU A 58 20.57 -11.85 20.47
CA LEU A 58 21.89 -12.10 21.07
C LEU A 58 21.82 -13.13 22.24
N GLY A 59 20.91 -14.12 22.17
CA GLY A 59 20.78 -15.06 23.29
C GLY A 59 19.91 -16.31 23.12
N LYS A 60 19.23 -16.55 21.98
CA LYS A 60 18.58 -17.85 21.73
C LYS A 60 18.69 -18.24 20.27
N GLU A 61 19.32 -19.39 20.06
CA GLU A 61 19.52 -20.07 18.79
C GLU A 61 18.18 -20.37 18.08
N GLU A 62 18.24 -20.43 16.75
CA GLU A 62 17.25 -21.04 15.85
C GLU A 62 15.91 -20.31 15.66
N LEU A 63 15.95 -19.05 15.25
CA LEU A 63 14.94 -18.56 14.31
C LEU A 63 15.65 -18.40 12.98
N GLU A 64 15.25 -19.19 11.98
CA GLU A 64 15.67 -19.04 10.57
C GLU A 64 15.66 -17.55 10.20
N ASP A 65 16.58 -17.12 9.32
CA ASP A 65 16.64 -15.76 8.78
C ASP A 65 15.31 -15.42 8.05
N VAL A 66 14.27 -15.09 8.81
CA VAL A 66 12.96 -14.72 8.27
C VAL A 66 13.13 -13.32 7.69
N THR A 67 13.46 -13.29 6.41
CA THR A 67 13.49 -12.07 5.62
C THR A 67 12.04 -11.63 5.39
N ILE A 68 11.54 -10.78 6.28
CA ILE A 68 10.24 -10.13 6.09
C ILE A 68 10.44 -8.99 5.09
N GLY A 69 9.60 -8.90 4.08
CA GLY A 69 9.60 -7.78 3.13
C GLY A 69 8.18 -7.51 2.67
N MET A 70 7.98 -6.33 2.08
CA MET A 70 6.65 -5.89 1.66
C MET A 70 6.69 -5.35 0.24
N ARG A 71 5.78 -5.82 -0.60
CA ARG A 71 5.44 -5.17 -1.86
C ARG A 71 4.26 -4.25 -1.62
N ILE A 72 4.28 -3.06 -2.20
CA ILE A 72 3.18 -2.11 -2.08
C ILE A 72 2.80 -1.62 -3.47
N GLY A 73 1.56 -1.88 -3.88
CA GLY A 73 0.96 -1.34 -5.10
C GLY A 73 0.01 -0.19 -4.80
N VAL A 74 0.11 0.91 -5.54
CA VAL A 74 -0.78 2.07 -5.40
C VAL A 74 -1.34 2.48 -6.75
N HIS A 75 -2.66 2.57 -6.82
CA HIS A 75 -3.39 3.06 -7.97
C HIS A 75 -4.45 4.09 -7.56
N THR A 76 -4.71 5.05 -8.44
CA THR A 76 -5.69 6.11 -8.22
C THR A 76 -6.71 6.12 -9.35
N GLY A 77 -7.93 5.71 -9.03
CA GLY A 77 -9.03 5.61 -9.98
C GLY A 77 -10.39 5.79 -9.30
N SER A 78 -11.42 5.32 -9.97
CA SER A 78 -12.79 5.29 -9.47
C SER A 78 -13.08 3.98 -8.73
N GLY A 79 -14.08 3.96 -7.86
CA GLY A 79 -14.45 2.73 -7.17
C GLY A 79 -15.88 2.81 -6.67
N ILE A 80 -16.54 1.66 -6.64
CA ILE A 80 -17.87 1.54 -6.05
C ILE A 80 -17.68 1.02 -4.63
N GLY A 81 -18.01 1.86 -3.65
CA GLY A 81 -18.02 1.50 -2.23
C GLY A 81 -19.41 1.06 -1.79
N GLY A 82 -19.49 0.00 -1.00
CA GLY A 82 -20.76 -0.50 -0.47
C GLY A 82 -20.60 -1.34 0.79
N VAL A 83 -21.71 -1.59 1.49
CA VAL A 83 -21.74 -2.49 2.65
C VAL A 83 -22.36 -3.81 2.23
N ILE A 84 -21.66 -4.91 2.47
CA ILE A 84 -22.07 -6.26 2.12
C ILE A 84 -22.36 -7.06 3.38
N GLY A 85 -23.47 -7.81 3.37
CA GLY A 85 -23.83 -8.79 4.40
C GLY A 85 -24.86 -8.28 5.41
N LYS A 86 -25.80 -9.16 5.80
CA LYS A 86 -26.86 -8.85 6.77
C LYS A 86 -26.45 -9.13 8.23
N LYS A 87 -25.78 -10.27 8.48
CA LYS A 87 -25.38 -10.68 9.84
C LYS A 87 -24.04 -10.09 10.28
N LYS A 88 -23.13 -9.87 9.33
CA LYS A 88 -21.81 -9.27 9.54
C LYS A 88 -21.56 -8.27 8.42
N PRO A 89 -22.10 -7.05 8.52
CA PRO A 89 -21.88 -6.03 7.51
C PRO A 89 -20.39 -5.68 7.42
N ARG A 90 -19.84 -5.69 6.20
CA ARG A 90 -18.48 -5.25 5.90
C ARG A 90 -18.51 -4.22 4.80
N PHE A 91 -17.78 -3.14 4.99
CA PHE A 91 -17.58 -2.16 3.92
C PHE A 91 -16.57 -2.71 2.92
N PHE A 92 -16.87 -2.60 1.63
CA PHE A 92 -16.07 -3.14 0.55
C PHE A 92 -16.00 -2.14 -0.60
N ILE A 93 -14.91 -2.16 -1.35
CA ILE A 93 -14.72 -1.38 -2.57
C ILE A 93 -14.41 -2.32 -3.72
N TRP A 94 -15.13 -2.19 -4.82
CA TRP A 94 -14.88 -2.97 -6.03
C TRP A 94 -14.83 -2.07 -7.28
N GLY A 95 -14.15 -2.55 -8.32
CA GLY A 95 -14.03 -1.89 -9.61
C GLY A 95 -12.79 -2.34 -10.38
N ILE A 96 -12.71 -1.92 -11.65
CA ILE A 96 -11.55 -2.19 -12.50
C ILE A 96 -10.29 -1.56 -11.89
N ASP A 97 -10.40 -0.36 -11.32
CA ASP A 97 -9.28 0.34 -10.68
C ASP A 97 -8.73 -0.42 -9.45
N SER A 98 -9.57 -1.20 -8.74
CA SER A 98 -9.11 -2.08 -7.66
C SER A 98 -8.23 -3.23 -8.20
N MET A 99 -8.60 -3.80 -9.34
CA MET A 99 -7.78 -4.83 -10.01
C MET A 99 -6.46 -4.25 -10.52
N ILE A 100 -6.46 -3.00 -11.00
CA ILE A 100 -5.21 -2.32 -11.40
C ILE A 100 -4.32 -2.10 -10.18
N ALA A 101 -4.87 -1.72 -9.02
CA ALA A 101 -4.11 -1.57 -7.78
C ALA A 101 -3.42 -2.88 -7.37
N GLU A 102 -4.13 -3.99 -7.45
CA GLU A 102 -3.60 -5.34 -7.21
C GLU A 102 -2.51 -5.71 -8.24
N GLY A 103 -2.71 -5.35 -9.51
CA GLY A 103 -1.69 -5.47 -10.55
C GLY A 103 -0.41 -4.69 -10.23
N MET A 104 -0.52 -3.49 -9.65
CA MET A 104 0.65 -2.70 -9.21
C MET A 104 1.41 -3.37 -8.06
N GLU A 105 0.72 -4.06 -7.14
CA GLU A 105 1.39 -4.80 -6.06
C GLU A 105 2.09 -6.03 -6.61
N SER A 106 1.39 -6.83 -7.43
CA SER A 106 1.91 -8.11 -7.93
C SER A 106 3.07 -7.96 -8.91
N SER A 107 3.09 -6.86 -9.69
CA SER A 107 4.24 -6.48 -10.54
C SER A 107 5.30 -5.67 -9.80
N GLY A 108 5.06 -5.30 -8.54
CA GLY A 108 5.97 -4.49 -7.74
C GLY A 108 7.17 -5.27 -7.22
N GLY A 109 8.31 -4.57 -7.08
CA GLY A 109 9.50 -5.11 -6.43
C GLY A 109 9.35 -5.19 -4.91
N LEU A 110 10.08 -6.11 -4.28
CA LEU A 110 10.15 -6.21 -2.83
C LEU A 110 10.71 -4.92 -2.22
N ASN A 111 10.07 -4.42 -1.16
CA ASN A 111 10.40 -3.18 -0.44
C ASN A 111 10.34 -1.91 -1.29
N VAL A 112 9.56 -1.94 -2.38
CA VAL A 112 9.33 -0.80 -3.27
C VAL A 112 7.84 -0.47 -3.29
N VAL A 113 7.53 0.83 -3.29
CA VAL A 113 6.17 1.33 -3.57
C VAL A 113 6.03 1.48 -5.08
N HIS A 114 5.28 0.59 -5.71
CA HIS A 114 4.97 0.62 -7.13
C HIS A 114 3.69 1.41 -7.37
N VAL A 115 3.76 2.43 -8.23
CA VAL A 115 2.67 3.36 -8.46
C VAL A 115 2.24 3.35 -9.92
N SER A 116 0.94 3.36 -10.15
CA SER A 116 0.41 3.53 -11.50
C SER A 116 0.67 4.94 -12.06
N GLU A 117 0.63 5.07 -13.39
CA GLU A 117 0.72 6.37 -14.05
C GLU A 117 -0.42 7.32 -13.61
N ALA A 118 -1.63 6.77 -13.38
CA ALA A 118 -2.78 7.54 -12.91
C ALA A 118 -2.54 8.16 -11.53
N THR A 119 -1.89 7.43 -10.63
CA THR A 119 -1.44 7.96 -9.33
C THR A 119 -0.39 9.02 -9.52
N LYS A 120 0.65 8.74 -10.32
CA LYS A 120 1.75 9.68 -10.61
C LYS A 120 1.25 11.04 -11.10
N ARG A 121 0.28 11.06 -12.02
CA ARG A 121 -0.29 12.30 -12.56
C ARG A 121 -1.05 13.13 -11.53
N ARG A 122 -1.51 12.52 -10.43
CA ARG A 122 -2.28 13.17 -9.36
C ARG A 122 -1.44 13.53 -8.15
N LEU A 123 -0.17 13.18 -8.10
CA LEU A 123 0.73 13.59 -7.02
C LEU A 123 0.94 15.10 -7.06
N ASN A 124 1.05 15.71 -5.88
CA ASN A 124 1.38 17.12 -5.81
C ASN A 124 2.80 17.37 -6.31
N LYS A 125 2.98 18.43 -7.11
CA LYS A 125 4.32 18.78 -7.62
C LYS A 125 5.28 19.26 -6.51
N SER A 126 4.73 19.65 -5.36
CA SER A 126 5.48 20.15 -4.21
C SER A 126 6.07 19.04 -3.32
N THR A 127 5.64 17.79 -3.48
CA THR A 127 6.15 16.66 -2.70
C THR A 127 7.38 16.04 -3.35
N GLU A 128 8.43 15.83 -2.55
CA GLU A 128 9.72 15.33 -3.02
C GLU A 128 9.72 13.80 -3.15
N TYR A 129 9.08 13.26 -4.18
CA TYR A 129 9.12 11.83 -4.51
C TYR A 129 10.19 11.54 -5.56
N LYS A 130 11.12 10.64 -5.26
CA LYS A 130 12.09 10.11 -6.24
C LYS A 130 11.46 9.00 -7.05
N LEU A 131 10.85 9.35 -8.18
CA LEU A 131 10.20 8.39 -9.08
C LEU A 131 11.22 7.80 -10.06
N LYS A 132 11.29 6.47 -10.13
CA LYS A 132 12.02 5.73 -11.16
C LYS A 132 11.00 5.10 -12.12
N ALA A 133 11.28 5.16 -13.43
CA ALA A 133 10.48 4.41 -14.40
C ALA A 133 10.72 2.91 -14.19
N CYS A 134 9.64 2.13 -14.12
CA CYS A 134 9.73 0.68 -14.17
C CYS A 134 9.64 0.29 -15.64
N GLU A 135 10.75 -0.17 -16.22
CA GLU A 135 10.70 -0.89 -17.50
C GLU A 135 10.03 -2.22 -17.19
N GLY A 136 8.82 -2.42 -17.68
CA GLY A 136 8.16 -3.71 -17.55
C GLY A 136 9.03 -4.74 -18.27
N GLU A 137 9.47 -5.77 -17.56
CA GLU A 137 9.87 -7.01 -18.21
C GLU A 137 8.60 -7.56 -18.88
N GLY A 138 8.37 -7.12 -20.13
CA GLY A 138 7.44 -7.78 -21.02
C GLY A 138 7.94 -9.21 -21.17
N LYS A 139 7.29 -10.14 -20.47
CA LYS A 139 7.36 -11.55 -20.85
C LYS A 139 6.65 -11.64 -22.20
N GLU A 140 7.44 -11.57 -23.27
CA GLU A 140 7.06 -12.11 -24.59
C GLU A 140 6.73 -13.61 -24.49
#